data_AF-A0A1F1ZKJ8-F1
#
_entry.id   AF-A0A1F1ZKJ8-F1
#
_cell.length_a   1.000
_cell.length_b   1.000
_cell.length_c   1.000
_cell.angle_alpha   90.00
_cell.angle_beta   90.00
_cell.angle_gamma   90.00
#
_symmetry.space_group_name_H-M   'P 1'
#
loop_
_entity.id
_entity.type
_entity.pdbx_description
1 polymer ?
#
loop_
_entity_poly.entity_id
_entity_poly.type
_entity_poly.pdbx_seq_one_letter_code
_entity_poly.pdbx_strand_id
1 'polypeptide(L)'
;MNASRQPRLMLTVSSIGSDDVITAQRICDMAREYGYRAGLVVTVNGPNWRLREDPPALELILDSAARHHEVLLGGLGPLYHSSGRVEKGEFFQLGRHESSLRINGACRQLHQLGIHPHVFAPSRWGASAGAMEAARNAGFGVAADAYYVWDLAKDIAHPVRVLAFGEGFGAAKWWRRNLLRTVQRMALKGQDVRISVSAGKASKDSVFKDLERALHILHAAGYAGTTYESFTRPRESTFAGRVGVA
;
A
#
# COMPACT_ATOMS: atom_id res chain seq x y z
N MET A 1 -19.57 -17.94 -21.93
CA MET A 1 -19.27 -16.61 -21.36
C MET A 1 -19.00 -16.82 -19.88
N ASN A 2 -17.72 -16.88 -19.47
CA ASN A 2 -17.37 -16.94 -18.05
C ASN A 2 -17.90 -15.68 -17.39
N ALA A 3 -18.64 -15.82 -16.28
CA ALA A 3 -19.03 -14.69 -15.45
C ALA A 3 -17.78 -13.86 -15.16
N SER A 4 -17.70 -12.66 -15.74
CA SER A 4 -16.48 -11.86 -15.72
C SER A 4 -16.20 -11.46 -14.27
N ARG A 5 -15.17 -12.06 -13.67
CA ARG A 5 -14.67 -11.69 -12.34
C ARG A 5 -14.47 -10.18 -12.30
N GLN A 6 -15.19 -9.48 -11.42
CA GLN A 6 -15.01 -8.04 -11.22
C GLN A 6 -13.56 -7.76 -10.80
N PRO A 7 -12.79 -6.93 -11.52
CA PRO A 7 -11.41 -6.63 -11.15
C PRO A 7 -11.33 -5.77 -9.88
N ARG A 8 -10.26 -5.91 -9.10
CA ARG A 8 -10.05 -5.23 -7.83
C ARG A 8 -8.98 -4.15 -7.91
N LEU A 9 -9.16 -3.08 -7.14
CA LEU A 9 -8.18 -2.02 -6.90
C LEU A 9 -7.72 -2.04 -5.44
N MET A 10 -6.41 -2.16 -5.22
CA MET A 10 -5.75 -1.81 -3.96
C MET A 10 -5.11 -0.43 -4.12
N LEU A 11 -5.52 0.54 -3.30
CA LEU A 11 -4.98 1.91 -3.30
C LEU A 11 -4.30 2.20 -1.97
N THR A 12 -3.09 2.72 -1.98
CA THR A 12 -2.37 3.14 -0.77
C THR A 12 -1.82 4.55 -0.85
N VAL A 13 -1.82 5.25 0.29
CA VAL A 13 -1.14 6.53 0.50
C VAL A 13 0.06 6.31 1.41
N SER A 14 1.18 6.94 1.09
CA SER A 14 2.41 6.87 1.88
C SER A 14 3.04 8.25 2.05
N SER A 15 4.16 8.34 2.78
CA SER A 15 4.84 9.61 3.10
C SER A 15 3.90 10.59 3.83
N ILE A 16 3.37 10.16 4.96
CA ILE A 16 2.37 10.92 5.74
C ILE A 16 3.08 11.58 6.93
N GLY A 17 3.72 12.71 6.70
CA GLY A 17 4.19 13.63 7.74
C GLY A 17 3.33 14.89 7.78
N SER A 18 3.56 15.78 8.76
CA SER A 18 2.81 17.02 9.00
C SER A 18 2.53 17.83 7.73
N ASP A 19 3.56 18.02 6.90
CA ASP A 19 3.48 18.81 5.67
C ASP A 19 2.61 18.16 4.58
N ASP A 20 2.34 16.86 4.73
CA ASP A 20 1.68 16.01 3.75
C ASP A 20 0.26 15.58 4.19
N VAL A 21 -0.13 15.81 5.45
CA VAL A 21 -1.43 15.41 6.03
C VAL A 21 -2.61 15.89 5.19
N ILE A 22 -2.61 17.18 4.82
CA ILE A 22 -3.69 17.76 4.00
C ILE A 22 -3.79 17.05 2.66
N THR A 23 -2.64 16.75 2.03
CA THR A 23 -2.63 16.05 0.74
C THR A 23 -3.08 14.60 0.89
N ALA A 24 -2.65 13.90 1.94
CA ALA A 24 -3.07 12.53 2.23
C ALA A 24 -4.58 12.44 2.46
N GLN A 25 -5.15 13.38 3.22
CA GLN A 25 -6.59 13.49 3.44
C GLN A 25 -7.34 13.73 2.13
N ARG A 26 -6.89 14.69 1.30
CA ARG A 26 -7.47 14.95 -0.04
C ARG A 26 -7.47 13.72 -0.94
N ILE A 27 -6.41 12.91 -0.90
CA ILE A 27 -6.35 11.65 -1.66
C ILE A 27 -7.40 10.66 -1.16
N CYS A 28 -7.53 10.51 0.17
CA CYS A 28 -8.52 9.62 0.77
C CYS A 28 -9.96 10.05 0.45
N ASP A 29 -10.24 11.34 0.48
CA ASP A 29 -11.57 11.88 0.16
C ASP A 29 -11.90 11.70 -1.33
N MET A 30 -10.96 12.05 -2.23
CA MET A 30 -11.12 11.77 -3.67
C MET A 30 -11.32 10.28 -3.94
N ALA A 31 -10.57 9.38 -3.27
CA ALA A 31 -10.77 7.94 -3.43
C ALA A 31 -12.19 7.51 -3.01
N ARG A 32 -12.72 8.10 -1.94
CA ARG A 32 -14.08 7.83 -1.44
C ARG A 32 -15.15 8.27 -2.43
N GLU A 33 -14.96 9.39 -3.12
CA GLU A 33 -15.86 9.84 -4.20
C GLU A 33 -15.98 8.80 -5.34
N TYR A 34 -14.91 8.06 -5.61
CA TYR A 34 -14.92 6.93 -6.57
C TYR A 34 -15.39 5.60 -5.96
N GLY A 35 -15.79 5.57 -4.69
CA GLY A 35 -16.20 4.36 -3.96
C GLY A 35 -15.04 3.49 -3.47
N TYR A 36 -13.83 4.04 -3.39
CA TYR A 36 -12.63 3.33 -2.93
C TYR A 36 -12.20 3.78 -1.53
N ARG A 37 -11.52 2.89 -0.82
CA ARG A 37 -10.87 3.19 0.45
C ARG A 37 -9.37 2.99 0.32
N ALA A 38 -8.59 4.05 0.52
CA ALA A 38 -7.14 3.98 0.46
C ALA A 38 -6.56 3.46 1.78
N GLY A 39 -5.67 2.47 1.72
CA GLY A 39 -4.84 2.10 2.88
C GLY A 39 -3.72 3.11 3.13
N LEU A 40 -3.15 3.11 4.33
CA LEU A 40 -2.05 3.99 4.71
C LEU A 40 -0.78 3.17 4.98
N VAL A 41 0.30 3.45 4.26
CA VAL A 41 1.63 2.85 4.50
C VAL A 41 2.37 3.75 5.48
N VAL A 42 2.61 3.23 6.68
CA VAL A 42 3.14 3.99 7.82
C VAL A 42 4.59 3.59 8.10
N THR A 43 5.46 4.59 8.09
CA THR A 43 6.85 4.46 8.54
C THR A 43 7.00 5.22 9.85
N VAL A 44 7.68 4.63 10.82
CA VAL A 44 7.71 5.16 12.20
C VAL A 44 8.63 6.38 12.32
N ASN A 45 9.77 6.35 11.63
CA ASN A 45 10.82 7.37 11.73
C ASN A 45 11.31 7.84 10.36
N GLY A 46 11.65 9.12 10.27
CA GLY A 46 12.37 9.75 9.17
C GLY A 46 13.76 10.24 9.60
N PRO A 47 14.49 11.00 8.76
CA PRO A 47 15.79 11.57 9.12
C PRO A 47 15.73 12.43 10.40
N ASN A 48 14.85 13.43 10.39
CA ASN A 48 14.65 14.41 11.46
C ASN A 48 13.17 14.44 11.90
N TRP A 49 12.50 13.29 11.78
CA TRP A 49 11.06 13.19 11.98
C TRP A 49 10.72 11.89 12.69
N ARG A 50 9.73 11.92 13.57
CA ARG A 50 9.24 10.76 14.32
C ARG A 50 7.72 10.85 14.36
N LEU A 51 7.02 9.76 14.06
CA LEU A 51 5.55 9.76 14.06
C LEU A 51 4.97 10.18 15.42
N ARG A 52 5.58 9.72 16.52
CA ARG A 52 5.15 10.04 17.89
C ARG A 52 5.22 11.55 18.23
N GLU A 53 6.03 12.31 17.50
CA GLU A 53 6.27 13.75 17.68
C GLU A 53 5.51 14.58 16.65
N ASP A 54 4.65 13.95 15.83
CA ASP A 54 3.84 14.59 14.79
C ASP A 54 2.35 14.32 15.05
N PRO A 55 1.69 15.11 15.93
CA PRO A 55 0.28 14.93 16.25
C PRO A 55 -0.64 14.97 15.02
N PRO A 56 -0.49 15.90 14.04
CA PRO A 56 -1.30 15.89 12.83
C PRO A 56 -1.23 14.58 12.03
N ALA A 57 -0.03 14.03 11.82
CA ALA A 57 0.10 12.76 11.10
C ALA A 57 -0.47 11.58 11.89
N LEU A 58 -0.25 11.55 13.21
CA LEU A 58 -0.78 10.53 14.10
C LEU A 58 -2.32 10.54 14.13
N GLU A 59 -2.93 11.72 14.27
CA GLU A 59 -4.38 11.90 14.26
C GLU A 59 -4.99 11.39 12.96
N LEU A 60 -4.43 11.78 11.80
CA LEU A 60 -4.88 11.28 10.49
C LEU A 60 -4.84 9.75 10.41
N ILE A 61 -3.77 9.12 10.90
CA ILE A 61 -3.63 7.65 10.83
C ILE A 61 -4.65 6.96 11.75
N LEU A 62 -4.80 7.43 12.99
CA LEU A 62 -5.74 6.87 13.96
C LEU A 62 -7.20 7.02 13.51
N ASP A 63 -7.55 8.21 13.03
CA ASP A 63 -8.88 8.52 12.51
C ASP A 63 -9.19 7.71 11.22
N SER A 64 -8.20 7.54 10.35
CA SER A 64 -8.32 6.65 9.19
C SER A 64 -8.51 5.19 9.60
N ALA A 65 -7.78 4.71 10.60
CA ALA A 65 -7.96 3.36 11.14
C ALA A 65 -9.35 3.18 11.77
N ALA A 66 -9.85 4.18 12.51
CA ALA A 66 -11.20 4.18 13.06
C ALA A 66 -12.29 4.14 11.96
N ARG A 67 -12.01 4.73 10.79
CA ARG A 67 -12.83 4.63 9.58
C ARG A 67 -12.56 3.36 8.75
N HIS A 68 -11.87 2.37 9.31
CA HIS A 68 -11.56 1.09 8.69
C HIS A 68 -10.71 1.20 7.41
N HIS A 69 -9.84 2.22 7.32
CA HIS A 69 -8.74 2.20 6.37
C HIS A 69 -7.71 1.18 6.84
N GLU A 70 -7.17 0.38 5.91
CA GLU A 70 -6.10 -0.56 6.25
C GLU A 70 -4.82 0.20 6.55
N VAL A 71 -4.18 -0.10 7.67
CA VAL A 71 -2.88 0.47 8.04
C VAL A 71 -1.81 -0.60 7.81
N LEU A 72 -0.83 -0.27 6.98
CA LEU A 72 0.26 -1.15 6.56
C LEU A 72 1.57 -0.67 7.17
N LEU A 73 2.41 -1.61 7.59
CA LEU A 73 3.76 -1.30 8.07
C LEU A 73 4.70 -1.05 6.88
N GLY A 74 5.12 0.21 6.74
CA GLY A 74 6.16 0.66 5.81
C GLY A 74 7.58 0.45 6.34
N GLY A 75 7.78 0.52 7.65
CA GLY A 75 9.08 0.23 8.26
C GLY A 75 9.40 1.08 9.48
N LEU A 76 10.58 0.84 10.06
CA LEU A 76 11.05 1.61 11.20
C LEU A 76 11.57 2.98 10.75
N GLY A 77 12.13 3.09 9.55
CA GLY A 77 12.70 4.32 9.01
C GLY A 77 13.91 4.08 8.12
N PRO A 78 14.47 5.13 7.50
CA PRO A 78 15.57 4.99 6.56
C PRO A 78 16.81 4.39 7.23
N LEU A 79 17.48 3.50 6.50
CA LEU A 79 18.85 3.10 6.77
C LEU A 79 19.80 4.04 6.02
N TYR A 80 20.97 4.27 6.61
CA TYR A 80 22.02 5.08 6.01
C TYR A 80 23.23 4.20 5.77
N HIS A 81 23.78 4.28 4.56
CA HIS A 81 25.10 3.76 4.28
C HIS A 81 26.15 4.50 5.11
N SER A 82 27.29 3.87 5.35
CA SER A 82 28.47 4.50 5.96
C SER A 82 28.94 5.75 5.19
N SER A 83 28.57 5.87 3.91
CA SER A 83 28.79 7.05 3.08
C SER A 83 27.79 8.20 3.32
N GLY A 84 26.89 8.09 4.29
CA GLY A 84 25.84 9.08 4.59
C GLY A 84 24.64 9.06 3.65
N ARG A 85 24.62 8.18 2.63
CA ARG A 85 23.51 8.06 1.68
C ARG A 85 22.39 7.19 2.25
N VAL A 86 21.14 7.59 2.07
CA VAL A 86 19.98 6.77 2.44
C VAL A 86 19.90 5.55 1.53
N GLU A 87 19.68 4.37 2.12
CA GLU A 87 19.53 3.10 1.42
C GLU A 87 18.32 3.12 0.47
N LYS A 88 18.38 2.30 -0.60
CA LYS A 88 17.35 2.29 -1.64
C LYS A 88 15.98 1.79 -1.16
N GLY A 89 15.91 1.15 -0.01
CA GLY A 89 14.71 0.77 0.73
C GLY A 89 15.16 0.00 1.97
N GLU A 90 14.52 0.26 3.12
CA GLU A 90 14.96 -0.26 4.42
C GLU A 90 15.15 -1.78 4.42
N PHE A 91 14.27 -2.53 3.75
CA PHE A 91 14.26 -3.99 3.78
C PHE A 91 14.80 -4.64 2.50
N PHE A 92 15.42 -3.86 1.60
CA PHE A 92 15.79 -4.36 0.27
C PHE A 92 16.92 -5.40 0.30
N GLN A 93 17.89 -5.22 1.21
CA GLN A 93 19.06 -6.10 1.32
C GLN A 93 19.28 -6.66 2.73
N LEU A 94 18.44 -6.30 3.70
CA LEU A 94 18.60 -6.76 5.08
C LEU A 94 18.46 -8.28 5.19
N GLY A 95 19.30 -8.88 6.03
CA GLY A 95 19.14 -10.26 6.46
C GLY A 95 17.91 -10.42 7.36
N ARG A 96 17.57 -11.68 7.68
CA ARG A 96 16.43 -12.00 8.55
C ARG A 96 16.58 -11.40 9.94
N HIS A 97 17.77 -11.49 10.53
CA HIS A 97 17.99 -11.04 11.90
C HIS A 97 17.78 -9.52 12.03
N GLU A 98 18.42 -8.75 11.15
CA GLU A 98 18.31 -7.30 11.11
C GLU A 98 16.89 -6.87 10.78
N SER A 99 16.24 -7.53 9.81
CA SER A 99 14.84 -7.27 9.47
C SER A 99 13.92 -7.51 10.66
N SER A 100 14.15 -8.59 11.43
CA SER A 100 13.36 -8.91 12.63
C SER A 100 13.48 -7.83 13.69
N LEU A 101 14.69 -7.33 13.96
CA LEU A 101 14.90 -6.23 14.91
C LEU A 101 14.13 -4.97 14.50
N ARG A 102 14.14 -4.64 13.21
CA ARG A 102 13.51 -3.42 12.69
C ARG A 102 12.00 -3.53 12.65
N ILE A 103 11.44 -4.64 12.16
CA ILE A 103 10.00 -4.90 12.13
C ILE A 103 9.44 -4.90 13.56
N ASN A 104 10.05 -5.63 14.49
CA ASN A 104 9.60 -5.67 15.89
C ASN A 104 9.77 -4.32 16.59
N GLY A 105 10.84 -3.58 16.28
CA GLY A 105 11.03 -2.21 16.76
C GLY A 105 9.93 -1.27 16.28
N ALA A 106 9.54 -1.36 15.01
CA ALA A 106 8.47 -0.56 14.43
C ALA A 106 7.11 -0.93 15.03
N CYS A 107 6.77 -2.22 15.10
CA CYS A 107 5.52 -2.70 15.69
C CYS A 107 5.39 -2.24 17.14
N ARG A 108 6.44 -2.39 17.96
CA ARG A 108 6.43 -1.93 19.35
C ARG A 108 6.12 -0.44 19.47
N GLN A 109 6.72 0.40 18.63
CA GLN A 109 6.47 1.84 18.65
C GLN A 109 5.05 2.18 18.19
N LEU A 110 4.55 1.53 17.12
CA LEU A 110 3.19 1.73 16.64
C LEU A 110 2.14 1.25 17.65
N HIS A 111 2.36 0.10 18.30
CA HIS A 111 1.45 -0.42 19.33
C HIS A 111 1.35 0.53 20.53
N GLN A 112 2.45 1.17 20.93
CA GLN A 112 2.42 2.22 21.98
C GLN A 112 1.59 3.44 21.59
N LEU A 113 1.41 3.67 20.29
CA LEU A 113 0.56 4.72 19.73
C LEU A 113 -0.86 4.23 19.40
N GLY A 114 -1.21 2.98 19.72
CA GLY A 114 -2.52 2.38 19.42
C GLY A 114 -2.69 1.89 17.97
N ILE A 115 -1.63 1.91 17.16
CA ILE A 115 -1.65 1.51 15.75
C ILE A 115 -1.18 0.05 15.61
N HIS A 116 -2.00 -0.82 15.02
CA HIS A 116 -1.72 -2.25 14.90
C HIS A 116 -1.77 -2.66 13.42
N PRO A 117 -0.67 -2.53 12.66
CA PRO A 117 -0.66 -2.92 11.26
C PRO A 117 -0.68 -4.45 11.10
N HIS A 118 -1.51 -4.96 10.19
CA HIS A 118 -1.61 -6.40 9.90
C HIS A 118 -0.97 -6.80 8.56
N VAL A 119 -0.52 -5.81 7.79
CA VAL A 119 0.13 -6.01 6.49
C VAL A 119 1.52 -5.39 6.50
N PHE A 120 2.52 -6.15 6.06
CA PHE A 120 3.88 -5.64 5.84
C PHE A 120 4.06 -5.19 4.39
N ALA A 121 4.18 -3.89 4.16
CA ALA A 121 4.36 -3.30 2.83
C ALA A 121 5.50 -2.28 2.90
N PRO A 122 6.77 -2.73 2.83
CA PRO A 122 7.89 -1.88 3.14
C PRO A 122 7.95 -0.66 2.23
N SER A 123 8.33 0.48 2.79
CA SER A 123 8.57 1.73 2.06
C SER A 123 9.41 1.45 0.82
N ARG A 124 8.99 2.04 -0.31
CA ARG A 124 9.58 1.80 -1.65
C ARG A 124 9.40 0.39 -2.21
N TRP A 125 8.58 -0.44 -1.58
CA TRP A 125 8.11 -1.74 -2.07
C TRP A 125 9.24 -2.77 -2.27
N GLY A 126 10.31 -2.66 -1.50
CA GLY A 126 11.47 -3.53 -1.57
C GLY A 126 11.61 -4.41 -0.33
N ALA A 127 11.62 -5.74 -0.51
CA ALA A 127 11.80 -6.71 0.57
C ALA A 127 12.74 -7.83 0.12
N SER A 128 13.75 -8.14 0.94
CA SER A 128 14.57 -9.35 0.80
C SER A 128 13.79 -10.59 1.26
N ALA A 129 14.26 -11.79 0.90
CA ALA A 129 13.69 -13.04 1.43
C ALA A 129 13.76 -13.08 2.97
N GLY A 130 14.85 -12.59 3.56
CA GLY A 130 15.01 -12.49 5.02
C GLY A 130 14.00 -11.54 5.66
N ALA A 131 13.65 -10.43 4.99
CA ALA A 131 12.62 -9.51 5.46
C ALA A 131 11.22 -10.13 5.40
N MET A 132 10.92 -10.90 4.36
CA MET A 132 9.64 -11.62 4.23
C MET A 132 9.49 -12.70 5.31
N GLU A 133 10.56 -13.45 5.60
CA GLU A 133 10.59 -14.42 6.70
C GLU A 133 10.45 -13.72 8.07
N ALA A 134 11.15 -12.59 8.27
CA ALA A 134 11.02 -11.80 9.49
C ALA A 134 9.61 -11.26 9.70
N ALA A 135 8.94 -10.78 8.64
CA ALA A 135 7.55 -10.33 8.70
C ALA A 135 6.61 -11.48 9.10
N ARG A 136 6.77 -12.67 8.50
CA ARG A 136 6.01 -13.87 8.89
C ARG A 136 6.21 -14.19 10.37
N ASN A 137 7.45 -14.19 10.86
CA ASN A 137 7.77 -14.48 12.25
C ASN A 137 7.25 -13.41 13.23
N ALA A 138 7.11 -12.16 12.77
CA ALA A 138 6.49 -11.08 13.54
C ALA A 138 4.96 -11.14 13.55
N GLY A 139 4.34 -12.13 12.89
CA GLY A 139 2.89 -12.36 12.91
C GLY A 139 2.11 -11.69 11.78
N PHE A 140 2.78 -11.14 10.77
CA PHE A 140 2.09 -10.60 9.59
C PHE A 140 1.49 -11.73 8.75
N GLY A 141 0.18 -11.67 8.50
CA GLY A 141 -0.51 -12.62 7.62
C GLY A 141 -0.37 -12.27 6.13
N VAL A 142 -0.14 -11.00 5.82
CA VAL A 142 0.02 -10.51 4.44
C VAL A 142 1.27 -9.63 4.32
N ALA A 143 1.97 -9.78 3.21
CA ALA A 143 3.05 -8.87 2.83
C ALA A 143 2.94 -8.44 1.37
N ALA A 144 3.62 -7.35 1.02
CA ALA A 144 3.54 -6.76 -0.31
C ALA A 144 4.86 -6.12 -0.73
N ASP A 145 5.46 -6.61 -1.81
CA ASP A 145 6.63 -6.01 -2.46
C ASP A 145 6.23 -5.34 -3.78
N ALA A 146 7.18 -4.92 -4.62
CA ALA A 146 6.91 -4.22 -5.87
C ALA A 146 6.12 -5.03 -6.91
N TYR A 147 6.15 -6.36 -6.82
CA TYR A 147 5.64 -7.27 -7.85
C TYR A 147 4.49 -8.15 -7.35
N TYR A 148 4.46 -8.47 -6.06
CA TYR A 148 3.54 -9.44 -5.49
C TYR A 148 2.81 -8.92 -4.25
N VAL A 149 1.64 -9.49 -4.02
CA VAL A 149 0.97 -9.54 -2.72
C VAL A 149 1.05 -10.98 -2.24
N TRP A 150 1.53 -11.18 -1.02
CA TRP A 150 1.83 -12.48 -0.44
C TRP A 150 0.83 -12.82 0.65
N ASP A 151 0.18 -13.98 0.55
CA ASP A 151 -0.43 -14.65 1.69
C ASP A 151 0.70 -15.40 2.43
N LEU A 152 1.21 -14.80 3.51
CA LEU A 152 2.35 -15.35 4.25
C LEU A 152 1.98 -16.62 5.03
N ALA A 153 0.71 -16.79 5.39
CA ALA A 153 0.23 -17.97 6.10
C ALA A 153 0.18 -19.21 5.18
N LYS A 154 -0.21 -19.00 3.91
CA LYS A 154 -0.33 -20.08 2.92
C LYS A 154 0.84 -20.19 1.95
N ASP A 155 1.80 -19.29 2.05
CA ASP A 155 2.94 -19.18 1.13
C ASP A 155 2.52 -18.99 -0.34
N ILE A 156 1.48 -18.18 -0.57
CA ILE A 156 0.94 -17.91 -1.92
C ILE A 156 1.36 -16.52 -2.38
N ALA A 157 1.95 -16.44 -3.57
CA ALA A 157 2.29 -15.19 -4.24
C ALA A 157 1.23 -14.83 -5.29
N HIS A 158 0.60 -13.67 -5.14
CA HIS A 158 -0.30 -13.11 -6.14
C HIS A 158 0.44 -12.07 -7.00
N PRO A 159 0.66 -12.31 -8.31
CA PRO A 159 1.42 -11.42 -9.18
C PRO A 159 0.61 -10.17 -9.55
N VAL A 160 0.63 -9.17 -8.68
CA VAL A 160 -0.01 -7.86 -8.91
C VAL A 160 0.97 -6.75 -8.56
N ARG A 161 1.73 -6.29 -9.55
CA ARG A 161 2.75 -5.24 -9.34
C ARG A 161 2.14 -3.92 -8.89
N VAL A 162 2.87 -3.17 -8.08
CA VAL A 162 2.47 -1.82 -7.68
C VAL A 162 2.74 -0.81 -8.81
N LEU A 163 1.76 0.06 -9.06
CA LEU A 163 1.88 1.23 -9.91
C LEU A 163 2.04 2.45 -9.01
N ALA A 164 3.29 2.85 -8.76
CA ALA A 164 3.59 3.88 -7.77
C ALA A 164 3.77 5.28 -8.39
N PHE A 165 3.04 6.24 -7.82
CA PHE A 165 3.24 7.68 -7.99
C PHE A 165 4.13 8.21 -6.87
N GLY A 166 5.45 8.23 -7.09
CA GLY A 166 6.41 8.66 -6.07
C GLY A 166 7.00 7.48 -5.30
N GLU A 167 7.19 7.62 -3.99
CA GLU A 167 7.96 6.75 -3.08
C GLU A 167 8.59 5.48 -3.69
N GLY A 168 9.92 5.48 -3.84
CA GLY A 168 10.67 4.39 -4.48
C GLY A 168 10.68 4.47 -6.01
N PHE A 169 9.74 5.23 -6.58
CA PHE A 169 9.57 5.47 -7.99
C PHE A 169 9.57 6.98 -8.30
N GLY A 170 9.91 7.32 -9.54
CA GLY A 170 9.95 8.72 -9.96
C GLY A 170 8.56 9.36 -9.97
N ALA A 171 8.51 10.68 -9.87
CA ALA A 171 7.31 11.46 -10.16
C ALA A 171 7.45 12.24 -11.48
N ALA A 172 8.38 11.85 -12.36
CA ALA A 172 8.63 12.54 -13.63
C ALA A 172 7.44 12.42 -14.60
N LYS A 173 7.19 13.45 -15.41
CA LYS A 173 6.05 13.49 -16.35
C LYS A 173 6.01 12.30 -17.31
N TRP A 174 7.16 11.83 -17.80
CA TRP A 174 7.21 10.67 -18.70
C TRP A 174 6.83 9.37 -17.97
N TRP A 175 7.23 9.21 -16.70
CA TRP A 175 6.89 8.06 -15.86
C TRP A 175 5.39 8.00 -15.59
N ARG A 176 4.79 9.11 -15.15
CA ARG A 176 3.34 9.16 -14.86
C ARG A 176 2.49 8.89 -16.10
N ARG A 177 2.92 9.38 -17.28
CA ARG A 177 2.27 9.02 -18.56
C ARG A 177 2.35 7.52 -18.86
N ASN A 178 3.49 6.88 -18.59
CA ASN A 178 3.62 5.43 -18.77
C ASN A 178 2.74 4.65 -17.78
N LEU A 179 2.66 5.11 -16.53
CA LEU A 179 1.81 4.54 -15.49
C LEU A 179 0.33 4.61 -15.91
N LEU A 180 -0.15 5.75 -16.36
CA LEU A 180 -1.53 5.91 -16.88
C LEU A 180 -1.83 4.97 -18.05
N ARG A 181 -0.93 4.87 -19.04
CA ARG A 181 -1.08 3.91 -20.14
C ARG A 181 -1.12 2.46 -19.64
N THR A 182 -0.38 2.17 -18.57
CA THR A 182 -0.41 0.84 -17.94
C THR A 182 -1.74 0.58 -17.26
N VAL A 183 -2.29 1.54 -16.51
CA VAL A 183 -3.63 1.44 -15.91
C VAL A 183 -4.68 1.15 -16.98
N GLN A 184 -4.68 1.91 -18.09
CA GLN A 184 -5.59 1.68 -19.22
C GLN A 184 -5.46 0.25 -19.78
N ARG A 185 -4.23 -0.21 -19.99
CA ARG A 185 -3.99 -1.57 -20.50
C ARG A 185 -4.45 -2.66 -19.54
N MET A 186 -4.27 -2.47 -18.23
CA MET A 186 -4.72 -3.43 -17.21
C MET A 186 -6.25 -3.45 -17.11
N ALA A 187 -6.88 -2.28 -17.19
CA ALA A 187 -8.34 -2.13 -17.23
C ALA A 187 -8.97 -2.86 -18.43
N LEU A 188 -8.41 -2.68 -19.62
CA LEU A 188 -8.85 -3.40 -20.84
C LEU A 188 -8.73 -4.93 -20.72
N LYS A 189 -7.82 -5.41 -19.87
CA LYS A 189 -7.60 -6.85 -19.63
C LYS A 189 -8.35 -7.38 -18.41
N GLY A 190 -9.09 -6.54 -17.68
CA GLY A 190 -9.75 -6.92 -16.43
C GLY A 190 -8.78 -7.43 -15.35
N GLN A 191 -7.53 -6.94 -15.33
CA GLN A 191 -6.52 -7.36 -14.35
C GLN A 191 -6.69 -6.59 -13.04
N ASP A 192 -6.46 -7.25 -11.90
CA ASP A 192 -6.39 -6.53 -10.62
C ASP A 192 -5.27 -5.46 -10.66
N VAL A 193 -5.52 -4.30 -10.06
CA VAL A 193 -4.60 -3.16 -10.07
C VAL A 193 -4.21 -2.78 -8.65
N ARG A 194 -2.93 -2.46 -8.46
CA ARG A 194 -2.40 -1.93 -7.21
C ARG A 194 -1.75 -0.57 -7.48
N ILE A 195 -2.24 0.48 -6.84
CA ILE A 195 -1.70 1.84 -6.96
C ILE A 195 -1.20 2.29 -5.59
N SER A 196 -0.01 2.87 -5.56
CA SER A 196 0.51 3.57 -4.39
C SER A 196 0.82 5.01 -4.75
N VAL A 197 0.54 5.95 -3.85
CA VAL A 197 0.87 7.36 -4.04
C VAL A 197 1.54 7.93 -2.80
N SER A 198 2.64 8.65 -2.99
CA SER A 198 3.25 9.44 -1.93
C SER A 198 2.51 10.77 -1.79
N ALA A 199 1.97 11.05 -0.61
CA ALA A 199 1.28 12.31 -0.32
C ALA A 199 2.19 13.52 -0.58
N GLY A 200 3.44 13.48 -0.13
CA GLY A 200 4.40 14.55 -0.43
C GLY A 200 4.80 14.70 -1.90
N LYS A 201 4.59 13.69 -2.76
CA LYS A 201 4.70 13.88 -4.22
C LYS A 201 3.40 14.39 -4.84
N ALA A 202 2.25 14.00 -4.29
CA ALA A 202 0.93 14.41 -4.73
C ALA A 202 0.57 15.85 -4.33
N SER A 203 1.36 16.49 -3.45
CA SER A 203 1.25 17.94 -3.17
C SER A 203 1.39 18.77 -4.45
N LYS A 204 2.10 18.22 -5.45
CA LYS A 204 2.09 18.75 -6.82
C LYS A 204 0.78 18.38 -7.51
N ASP A 205 0.02 19.40 -7.88
CA ASP A 205 -1.27 19.28 -8.58
C ASP A 205 -1.22 18.33 -9.80
N SER A 206 -0.13 18.36 -10.58
CA SER A 206 0.01 17.46 -11.74
C SER A 206 0.12 15.97 -11.37
N VAL A 207 0.58 15.62 -10.17
CA VAL A 207 0.62 14.23 -9.68
C VAL A 207 -0.75 13.83 -9.15
N PHE A 208 -1.41 14.73 -8.40
CA PHE A 208 -2.77 14.53 -7.91
C PHE A 208 -3.76 14.28 -9.06
N LYS A 209 -3.75 15.13 -10.09
CA LYS A 209 -4.61 14.97 -11.28
C LYS A 209 -4.33 13.70 -12.08
N ASP A 210 -3.08 13.25 -12.13
CA ASP A 210 -2.74 11.98 -12.80
C ASP A 210 -3.24 10.78 -11.97
N LEU A 211 -3.24 10.86 -10.64
CA LEU A 211 -3.88 9.84 -9.79
C LEU A 211 -5.41 9.84 -9.98
N GLU A 212 -6.05 11.01 -9.92
CA GLU A 212 -7.48 11.17 -10.15
C GLU A 212 -7.90 10.54 -11.48
N ARG A 213 -7.15 10.83 -12.56
CA ARG A 213 -7.38 10.22 -13.88
C ARG A 213 -7.26 8.70 -13.85
N ALA A 214 -6.31 8.15 -13.10
CA ALA A 214 -6.19 6.70 -12.95
C ALA A 214 -7.42 6.10 -12.24
N LEU A 215 -7.89 6.74 -11.16
CA LEU A 215 -9.09 6.28 -10.44
C LEU A 215 -10.35 6.37 -11.31
N HIS A 216 -10.50 7.45 -12.08
CA HIS A 216 -11.59 7.62 -13.04
C HIS A 216 -11.63 6.48 -14.07
N ILE A 217 -10.48 6.13 -14.66
CA ILE A 217 -10.38 5.02 -15.63
C ILE A 217 -10.81 3.69 -15.00
N LEU A 218 -10.36 3.41 -13.78
CA LEU A 218 -10.68 2.16 -13.09
C LEU A 218 -12.16 2.10 -12.66
N HIS A 219 -12.70 3.21 -12.18
CA HIS A 219 -14.11 3.33 -11.82
C HIS A 219 -15.01 3.13 -13.03
N ALA A 220 -14.72 3.79 -14.16
CA ALA A 220 -15.44 3.61 -15.42
C ALA A 220 -15.35 2.16 -15.96
N ALA A 221 -14.25 1.45 -15.64
CA ALA A 221 -14.06 0.03 -15.97
C ALA A 221 -14.70 -0.95 -14.95
N GLY A 222 -15.43 -0.45 -13.94
CA GLY A 222 -16.18 -1.28 -12.99
C GLY A 222 -15.34 -1.93 -11.89
N TYR A 223 -14.17 -1.38 -11.56
CA TYR A 223 -13.32 -1.94 -10.49
C TYR A 223 -13.98 -1.80 -9.12
N ALA A 224 -13.79 -2.81 -8.26
CA ALA A 224 -14.14 -2.74 -6.85
C ALA A 224 -12.89 -2.43 -6.00
N GLY A 225 -13.03 -1.58 -4.98
CA GLY A 225 -11.98 -1.38 -3.99
C GLY A 225 -11.76 -2.63 -3.12
N THR A 226 -10.52 -2.89 -2.73
CA THR A 226 -10.17 -3.97 -1.76
C THR A 226 -8.98 -3.57 -0.91
N THR A 227 -8.90 -4.12 0.30
CA THR A 227 -7.69 -4.10 1.13
C THR A 227 -6.75 -5.23 0.71
N TYR A 228 -5.49 -5.21 1.16
CA TYR A 228 -4.52 -6.28 0.91
C TYR A 228 -4.93 -7.57 1.65
N GLU A 229 -5.43 -7.45 2.88
CA GLU A 229 -5.96 -8.60 3.64
C GLU A 229 -7.14 -9.27 2.93
N SER A 230 -8.09 -8.47 2.40
CA SER A 230 -9.23 -9.02 1.66
C SER A 230 -8.83 -9.55 0.28
N PHE A 231 -7.71 -9.05 -0.26
CA PHE A 231 -7.21 -9.46 -1.56
C PHE A 231 -6.71 -10.92 -1.57
N THR A 232 -6.00 -11.33 -0.50
CA THR A 232 -5.43 -12.68 -0.33
C THR A 232 -6.45 -13.73 0.13
N ARG A 233 -7.60 -13.30 0.66
CA ARG A 233 -8.69 -14.22 0.98
C ARG A 233 -9.30 -14.79 -0.30
N PRO A 234 -9.69 -16.09 -0.31
CA PRO A 234 -10.50 -16.64 -1.40
C PRO A 234 -11.72 -15.77 -1.61
N ARG A 235 -12.03 -15.44 -2.86
CA ARG A 235 -13.33 -14.83 -3.15
C ARG A 235 -14.39 -15.87 -2.83
N GLU A 236 -15.36 -15.53 -2.00
CA GLU A 236 -16.55 -16.37 -1.84
C GLU A 236 -17.12 -16.62 -3.22
N SER A 237 -17.13 -17.88 -3.65
CA SER A 237 -17.83 -18.28 -4.84
C SER A 237 -19.31 -18.06 -4.55
N THR A 238 -19.93 -17.09 -5.21
CA THR A 238 -21.39 -16.98 -5.24
C THR A 238 -21.92 -18.18 -6.04
N PHE A 239 -21.96 -19.35 -5.42
CA PHE A 239 -22.77 -20.46 -5.91
C PHE A 239 -24.22 -20.03 -5.65
N ALA A 240 -24.81 -19.36 -6.64
CA ALA A 240 -26.25 -19.26 -6.74
C ALA A 240 -26.77 -20.70 -6.80
N GLY A 241 -27.31 -21.16 -5.66
CA GLY A 241 -28.01 -22.42 -5.59
C GLY A 241 -29.11 -22.42 -6.65
N ARG A 242 -28.94 -23.22 -7.70
CA ARG A 242 -30.08 -23.72 -8.45
C ARG A 242 -30.84 -24.62 -7.48
N VAL A 243 -31.87 -24.07 -6.87
CA VAL A 243 -32.94 -24.88 -6.28
C VAL A 243 -33.53 -25.66 -7.44
N GLY A 244 -33.13 -26.93 -7.55
CA GLY A 244 -33.77 -27.88 -8.44
C GLY A 244 -35.19 -28.06 -7.95
N VAL A 245 -36.15 -27.66 -8.77
CA VAL A 245 -37.51 -28.13 -8.68
C VAL A 245 -37.46 -29.62 -9.05
N ALA A 246 -37.79 -30.47 -8.09
CA ALA A 246 -38.21 -31.84 -8.30
C ALA A 246 -39.54 -32.01 -7.55
#